data_AF-A0A7S0VGM4-F1
#
_entry.id   AF-A0A7S0VGM4-F1
#
_cell.length_a   1.000
_cell.length_b   1.000
_cell.length_c   1.000
_cell.angle_alpha   90.00
_cell.angle_beta   90.00
_cell.angle_gamma   90.00
#
_symmetry.space_group_name_H-M   'P 1'
#
loop_
_entity.id
_entity.type
_entity.pdbx_description
1 polymer ?
#
loop_
_entity_poly.entity_id
_entity_poly.type
_entity_poly.pdbx_seq_one_letter_code
_entity_poly.pdbx_strand_id
1 'polypeptide(L)'
;MSQPLGTEADVFKDLNLSKDEITKFEKAFKDPKFLELFSEYAKEVSDPKAREENDLYLRQLESQGKAEEVYGKGVQLIVPNAGFVLKCRTKDANKKLFINVCTSEKMEIHRLENATGPDGSPGRMMHIPFTLSQLKEGSDKKGNSCSVVDFVVNPETKDFSSKNRNVMQLLSDTAMDAVEKRDGLILDRRFTIPKIKYKGTESCPKPHVLSIRTDGSSSEPGARIPPKPEYDGAGFLDPDSVKAQESRKDGDSNNGGNNN
;
A
#
# COMPACT_ATOMS: atom_id res chain seq x y z
N MET A 1 18.91 -21.59 -24.61
CA MET A 1 17.96 -21.15 -25.66
C MET A 1 17.30 -19.89 -25.14
N SER A 2 17.68 -18.72 -25.65
CA SER A 2 17.11 -17.43 -25.22
C SER A 2 15.71 -17.28 -25.83
N GLN A 3 14.75 -16.86 -25.01
CA GLN A 3 13.45 -16.45 -25.52
C GLN A 3 13.59 -15.12 -26.28
N PRO A 4 12.91 -14.95 -27.42
CA PRO A 4 12.91 -13.67 -28.13
C PRO A 4 12.12 -12.64 -27.31
N LEU A 5 12.67 -11.42 -27.20
CA LEU A 5 11.93 -10.26 -26.70
C LEU A 5 10.67 -10.08 -27.54
N GLY A 6 9.51 -9.98 -26.87
CA GLY A 6 8.26 -9.64 -27.50
C GLY A 6 8.36 -8.31 -28.24
N THR A 7 7.73 -8.25 -29.41
CA THR A 7 7.70 -7.07 -30.29
C THR A 7 7.09 -5.85 -29.57
N GLU A 8 7.63 -4.66 -29.85
CA GLU A 8 7.28 -3.35 -29.27
C GLU A 8 5.77 -3.00 -29.24
N ALA A 9 4.94 -3.73 -30.02
CA ALA A 9 3.50 -3.52 -30.13
C ALA A 9 2.65 -4.20 -29.03
N ASP A 10 3.21 -5.11 -28.22
CA ASP A 10 2.42 -5.88 -27.24
C ASP A 10 2.36 -5.25 -25.84
N VAL A 11 3.22 -4.27 -25.53
CA VAL A 11 3.24 -3.59 -24.21
C VAL A 11 1.99 -2.73 -23.97
N PHE A 12 1.32 -2.29 -25.04
CA PHE A 12 0.20 -1.34 -24.96
C PHE A 12 -1.18 -1.98 -24.98
N LYS A 13 -1.32 -3.28 -25.25
CA LYS A 13 -2.63 -3.95 -25.32
C LYS A 13 -3.34 -4.03 -23.96
N ASP A 14 -2.58 -3.95 -22.88
CA ASP A 14 -3.10 -4.01 -21.51
C ASP A 14 -3.35 -2.61 -20.89
N LEU A 15 -3.00 -1.54 -21.60
CA LEU A 15 -3.20 -0.16 -21.18
C LEU A 15 -4.33 0.44 -22.03
N ASN A 16 -5.47 0.74 -21.41
CA ASN A 16 -6.67 1.26 -22.07
C ASN A 16 -6.48 2.73 -22.52
N LEU A 17 -5.63 2.96 -23.53
CA LEU A 17 -5.24 4.28 -24.04
C LEU A 17 -6.07 4.68 -25.27
N SER A 18 -6.39 5.96 -25.38
CA SER A 18 -7.05 6.53 -26.57
C SER A 18 -6.11 6.56 -27.78
N LYS A 19 -6.67 6.62 -28.99
CA LYS A 19 -5.89 6.70 -30.24
C LYS A 19 -4.95 7.91 -30.29
N ASP A 20 -5.36 9.02 -29.69
CA ASP A 20 -4.56 10.24 -29.63
C ASP A 20 -3.39 10.12 -28.64
N GLU A 21 -3.59 9.41 -27.52
CA GLU A 21 -2.53 9.10 -26.57
C GLU A 21 -1.51 8.14 -27.17
N ILE A 22 -1.96 7.09 -27.87
CA ILE A 22 -1.09 6.15 -28.59
C ILE A 22 -0.24 6.91 -29.60
N THR A 23 -0.83 7.78 -30.41
CA THR A 23 -0.10 8.55 -31.42
C THR A 23 0.94 9.49 -30.79
N LYS A 24 0.62 10.11 -29.64
CA LYS A 24 1.57 10.94 -28.88
C LYS A 24 2.71 10.12 -28.30
N PHE A 25 2.42 8.96 -27.72
CA PHE A 25 3.44 8.04 -27.21
C PHE A 25 4.34 7.53 -28.34
N GLU A 26 3.78 7.09 -29.46
CA GLU A 26 4.55 6.64 -30.63
C GLU A 26 5.48 7.74 -31.18
N LYS A 27 5.05 9.00 -31.13
CA LYS A 27 5.90 10.13 -31.54
C LYS A 27 7.00 10.40 -30.52
N ALA A 28 6.69 10.32 -29.22
CA ALA A 28 7.66 10.51 -28.14
C ALA A 28 8.71 9.40 -28.13
N PHE A 29 8.32 8.13 -28.35
CA PHE A 29 9.24 7.00 -28.44
C PHE A 29 10.13 7.02 -29.70
N LYS A 30 9.88 7.91 -30.67
CA LYS A 30 10.80 8.16 -31.79
C LYS A 30 11.88 9.19 -31.47
N ASP A 31 11.73 9.93 -30.37
CA ASP A 31 12.76 10.87 -29.89
C ASP A 31 13.79 10.06 -29.07
N PRO A 32 15.05 9.96 -29.53
CA PRO A 32 16.10 9.22 -28.82
C PRO A 32 16.33 9.75 -27.40
N LYS A 33 16.19 11.07 -27.20
CA LYS A 33 16.36 11.70 -25.90
C LYS A 33 15.22 11.33 -24.95
N PHE A 34 13.99 11.23 -25.47
CA PHE A 34 12.84 10.75 -24.70
C PHE A 34 13.01 9.28 -24.32
N LEU A 35 13.43 8.42 -25.25
CA LEU A 35 13.71 7.02 -24.97
C LEU A 35 14.80 6.83 -23.91
N GLU A 36 15.89 7.61 -23.99
CA GLU A 36 16.98 7.59 -23.02
C GLU A 36 16.48 7.99 -21.64
N LEU A 37 15.83 9.17 -21.52
CA LEU A 37 15.25 9.65 -20.27
C LEU A 37 14.19 8.69 -19.70
N PHE A 38 13.34 8.12 -20.56
CA PHE A 38 12.32 7.16 -20.16
C PHE A 38 12.94 5.83 -19.69
N SER A 39 14.01 5.38 -20.33
CA SER A 39 14.76 4.16 -19.96
C SER A 39 15.49 4.35 -18.63
N GLU A 40 16.11 5.50 -18.41
CA GLU A 40 16.72 5.86 -17.13
C GLU A 40 15.67 5.93 -16.01
N TYR A 41 14.55 6.63 -16.24
CA TYR A 41 13.44 6.68 -15.30
C TYR A 41 12.85 5.30 -15.01
N ALA A 42 12.62 4.48 -16.04
CA ALA A 42 12.09 3.14 -15.87
C ALA A 42 13.03 2.26 -15.04
N LYS A 43 14.36 2.36 -15.27
CA LYS A 43 15.37 1.67 -14.46
C LYS A 43 15.34 2.14 -13.02
N GLU A 44 15.35 3.44 -12.78
CA GLU A 44 15.30 4.04 -11.45
C GLU A 44 14.05 3.62 -10.67
N VAL A 45 12.87 3.68 -11.29
CA VAL A 45 11.60 3.26 -10.68
C VAL A 45 11.52 1.75 -10.46
N SER A 46 12.17 0.97 -11.32
CA SER A 46 12.21 -0.49 -11.19
C SER A 46 13.24 -1.00 -10.19
N ASP A 47 14.20 -0.16 -9.77
CA ASP A 47 15.23 -0.54 -8.81
C ASP A 47 14.62 -0.69 -7.41
N PRO A 48 14.67 -1.89 -6.80
CA PRO A 48 14.23 -2.10 -5.43
C PRO A 48 14.89 -1.14 -4.42
N LYS A 49 16.13 -0.68 -4.68
CA LYS A 49 16.85 0.25 -3.80
C LYS A 49 16.22 1.64 -3.81
N ALA A 50 15.90 2.20 -4.97
CA ALA A 50 15.27 3.51 -5.08
C ALA A 50 13.91 3.53 -4.35
N ARG A 51 13.17 2.42 -4.41
CA ARG A 51 11.92 2.26 -3.66
C ARG A 51 12.14 2.21 -2.15
N GLU A 52 13.19 1.54 -1.70
CA GLU A 52 13.55 1.49 -0.28
C GLU A 52 14.02 2.86 0.23
N GLU A 53 14.85 3.58 -0.52
CA GLU A 53 15.27 4.95 -0.20
C GLU A 53 14.08 5.89 -0.11
N ASN A 54 13.14 5.80 -1.05
CA ASN A 54 11.90 6.56 -0.99
C ASN A 54 11.04 6.19 0.24
N ASP A 55 10.90 4.90 0.57
CA ASP A 55 10.16 4.47 1.78
C ASP A 55 10.83 4.98 3.06
N LEU A 56 12.17 4.97 3.14
CA LEU A 56 12.94 5.53 4.25
C LEU A 56 12.74 7.04 4.39
N TYR A 57 12.80 7.77 3.27
CA TYR A 57 12.51 9.19 3.25
C TYR A 57 11.09 9.49 3.76
N LEU A 58 10.09 8.74 3.30
CA LEU A 58 8.70 8.92 3.76
C LEU A 58 8.54 8.58 5.25
N ARG A 59 9.24 7.57 5.77
CA ARG A 59 9.27 7.27 7.21
C ARG A 59 9.90 8.40 8.01
N GLN A 60 10.98 8.98 7.50
CA GLN A 60 11.61 10.13 8.14
C GLN A 60 10.65 11.33 8.16
N LEU A 61 10.01 11.62 7.03
CA LEU A 61 9.02 12.70 6.91
C LEU A 61 7.84 12.49 7.88
N GLU A 62 7.38 11.25 8.01
CA GLU A 62 6.36 10.83 8.96
C GLU A 62 6.79 11.06 10.41
N SER A 63 8.02 10.65 10.76
CA SER A 63 8.57 10.79 12.12
C SER A 63 8.83 12.24 12.52
N GLN A 64 9.14 13.10 11.54
CA GLN A 64 9.35 14.53 11.73
C GLN A 64 8.04 15.33 11.72
N GLY A 65 6.90 14.71 11.42
CA GLY A 65 5.61 15.41 11.32
C GLY A 65 5.52 16.39 10.15
N LYS A 66 6.37 16.25 9.13
CA LYS A 66 6.49 17.17 7.99
C LYS A 66 5.67 16.76 6.76
N ALA A 67 4.73 15.83 6.94
CA ALA A 67 3.87 15.35 5.86
C ALA A 67 3.15 16.50 5.15
N GLU A 68 2.66 17.50 5.89
CA GLU A 68 1.91 18.62 5.30
C GLU A 68 2.78 19.60 4.51
N GLU A 69 4.08 19.68 4.80
CA GLU A 69 5.02 20.51 4.06
C GLU A 69 5.12 20.00 2.62
N VAL A 70 5.26 18.67 2.47
CA VAL A 70 5.43 17.99 1.19
C VAL A 70 4.11 17.71 0.48
N TYR A 71 3.07 17.27 1.19
CA TYR A 71 1.84 16.74 0.60
C TYR A 71 0.63 17.66 0.70
N GLY A 72 0.68 18.73 1.50
CA GLY A 72 -0.46 19.62 1.72
C GLY A 72 -1.07 19.50 3.10
N LYS A 73 -1.74 20.58 3.52
CA LYS A 73 -2.51 20.61 4.77
C LYS A 73 -3.53 19.48 4.78
N GLY A 74 -3.72 18.86 5.95
CA GLY A 74 -4.67 17.77 6.11
C GLY A 74 -4.20 16.44 5.52
N VAL A 75 -2.90 16.29 5.21
CA VAL A 75 -2.31 15.01 4.80
C VAL A 75 -1.41 14.47 5.91
N GLN A 76 -1.62 13.20 6.24
CA GLN A 76 -0.78 12.49 7.20
C GLN A 76 -0.16 11.27 6.52
N LEU A 77 1.12 11.02 6.82
CA LEU A 77 1.77 9.77 6.49
C LEU A 77 1.57 8.76 7.63
N ILE A 78 1.30 7.51 7.24
CA ILE A 78 1.16 6.38 8.15
C ILE A 78 2.15 5.29 7.77
N VAL A 79 2.77 4.69 8.79
CA VAL A 79 3.60 3.50 8.66
C VAL A 79 2.79 2.30 9.16
N PRO A 80 2.26 1.44 8.27
CA PRO A 80 1.44 0.34 8.71
C PRO A 80 2.27 -0.79 9.36
N ASN A 81 1.71 -1.41 10.39
CA ASN A 81 2.23 -2.62 11.00
C ASN A 81 1.52 -3.85 10.42
N ALA A 82 2.26 -4.93 10.21
CA ALA A 82 1.70 -6.19 9.72
C ALA A 82 0.76 -6.84 10.76
N GLY A 83 -0.44 -7.24 10.33
CA GLY A 83 -1.43 -7.92 11.17
C GLY A 83 -1.64 -9.39 10.76
N PHE A 84 -2.53 -9.60 9.80
CA PHE A 84 -2.83 -10.92 9.23
C PHE A 84 -3.19 -10.80 7.76
N VAL A 85 -3.32 -11.93 7.07
CA VAL A 85 -3.58 -11.96 5.63
C VAL A 85 -4.89 -12.68 5.34
N LEU A 86 -5.76 -12.07 4.54
CA LEU A 86 -6.86 -12.75 3.87
C LEU A 86 -6.36 -13.25 2.52
N LYS A 87 -6.66 -14.51 2.18
CA LYS A 87 -6.39 -15.09 0.87
C LYS A 87 -7.70 -15.51 0.24
N CYS A 88 -8.08 -14.82 -0.83
CA CYS A 88 -9.23 -15.12 -1.67
C CYS A 88 -8.79 -15.27 -3.14
N ARG A 89 -9.75 -15.30 -4.04
CA ARG A 89 -9.52 -15.39 -5.49
C ARG A 89 -10.44 -14.46 -6.24
N THR A 90 -10.00 -13.98 -7.39
CA THR A 90 -10.90 -13.32 -8.34
C THR A 90 -11.81 -14.36 -9.01
N LYS A 91 -13.06 -14.01 -9.32
CA LYS A 91 -14.02 -14.94 -9.92
C LYS A 91 -13.77 -15.17 -11.41
N ASP A 92 -13.27 -14.17 -12.11
CA ASP A 92 -13.02 -14.16 -13.55
C ASP A 92 -11.84 -15.05 -13.95
N ALA A 93 -10.68 -14.84 -13.34
CA ALA A 93 -9.42 -15.46 -13.70
C ALA A 93 -8.98 -16.54 -12.69
N ASN A 94 -9.76 -16.76 -11.63
CA ASN A 94 -9.39 -17.63 -10.51
C ASN A 94 -8.01 -17.27 -9.89
N LYS A 95 -7.57 -16.01 -10.08
CA LYS A 95 -6.26 -15.49 -9.68
C LYS A 95 -6.24 -15.29 -8.17
N LYS A 96 -5.12 -15.64 -7.51
CA LYS A 96 -5.00 -15.44 -6.06
C LYS A 96 -4.88 -13.95 -5.76
N LEU A 97 -5.66 -13.50 -4.77
CA LEU A 97 -5.53 -12.19 -4.18
C LEU A 97 -5.22 -12.36 -2.69
N PHE A 98 -4.21 -11.64 -2.22
CA PHE A 98 -3.87 -11.53 -0.81
C PHE A 98 -4.18 -10.11 -0.33
N ILE A 99 -5.03 -9.98 0.69
CA ILE A 99 -5.32 -8.72 1.35
C ILE A 99 -4.60 -8.74 2.70
N ASN A 100 -3.55 -7.93 2.84
CA ASN A 100 -2.83 -7.75 4.08
C ASN A 100 -3.63 -6.81 4.99
N VAL A 101 -4.24 -7.34 6.04
CA VAL A 101 -4.88 -6.52 7.08
C VAL A 101 -3.79 -6.00 8.01
N CYS A 102 -3.38 -4.77 7.75
CA CYS A 102 -2.35 -4.03 8.48
C CYS A 102 -3.00 -3.05 9.47
N THR A 103 -2.21 -2.51 10.39
CA THR A 103 -2.70 -1.58 11.41
C THR A 103 -1.87 -0.30 11.51
N SER A 104 -2.50 0.80 11.86
CA SER A 104 -1.81 2.03 12.26
C SER A 104 -2.61 2.79 13.30
N GLU A 105 -1.96 3.26 14.37
CA GLU A 105 -2.58 4.06 15.44
C GLU A 105 -3.15 5.39 14.94
N LYS A 106 -2.68 5.86 13.79
CA LYS A 106 -3.13 7.09 13.13
C LYS A 106 -4.48 6.93 12.41
N MET A 107 -4.96 5.71 12.25
CA MET A 107 -6.29 5.44 11.69
C MET A 107 -7.36 5.67 12.77
N GLU A 108 -8.52 6.17 12.36
CA GLU A 108 -9.67 6.29 13.26
C GLU A 108 -10.15 4.88 13.71
N ILE A 109 -10.53 4.78 14.98
CA ILE A 109 -11.12 3.57 15.57
C ILE A 109 -12.53 3.36 14.98
N HIS A 110 -12.96 2.11 14.87
CA HIS A 110 -14.32 1.77 14.47
C HIS A 110 -15.37 2.47 15.35
N ARG A 111 -16.51 2.78 14.75
CA ARG A 111 -17.67 3.34 15.46
C ARG A 111 -18.82 2.34 15.44
N LEU A 112 -19.54 2.26 16.57
CA LEU A 112 -20.75 1.44 16.70
C LEU A 112 -21.95 2.36 16.83
N GLU A 113 -22.92 2.18 15.94
CA GLU A 113 -24.16 2.94 15.91
C GLU A 113 -25.35 1.99 16.02
N ASN A 114 -26.44 2.44 16.63
CA ASN A 114 -27.68 1.68 16.64
C ASN A 114 -28.23 1.62 15.22
N ALA A 115 -28.67 0.44 14.79
CA ALA A 115 -29.26 0.23 13.48
C ALA A 115 -30.50 -0.65 13.60
N THR A 116 -31.33 -0.65 12.56
CA THR A 116 -32.50 -1.54 12.47
C THR A 116 -32.24 -2.55 11.36
N GLY A 117 -32.39 -3.84 11.66
CA GLY A 117 -32.24 -4.91 10.69
C GLY A 117 -33.34 -4.87 9.62
N PRO A 118 -33.18 -5.62 8.50
CA PRO A 118 -34.18 -5.69 7.44
C PRO A 118 -35.57 -6.19 7.91
N ASP A 119 -35.60 -6.91 9.02
CA ASP A 119 -36.80 -7.46 9.68
C ASP A 119 -37.38 -6.53 10.76
N GLY A 120 -36.83 -5.32 10.93
CA GLY A 120 -37.24 -4.38 11.97
C GLY A 120 -36.59 -4.66 13.34
N SER A 121 -35.71 -5.66 13.45
CA SER A 121 -35.06 -5.98 14.72
C SER A 121 -33.99 -4.93 15.11
N PRO A 122 -33.84 -4.61 16.41
CA PRO A 122 -32.74 -3.76 16.86
C PRO A 122 -31.38 -4.44 16.61
N GLY A 123 -30.47 -3.72 15.98
CA GLY A 123 -29.11 -4.16 15.68
C GLY A 123 -28.08 -3.08 15.93
N ARG A 124 -26.82 -3.39 15.62
CA ARG A 124 -25.71 -2.41 15.61
C ARG A 124 -25.07 -2.41 14.23
N MET A 125 -24.87 -1.21 13.69
CA MET A 125 -24.03 -0.99 12.53
C MET A 125 -22.64 -0.61 13.00
N MET A 126 -21.62 -1.22 12.40
CA MET A 126 -20.23 -0.91 12.70
C MET A 126 -19.61 -0.23 11.48
N HIS A 127 -19.15 1.00 11.69
CA HIS A 127 -18.37 1.75 10.70
C HIS A 127 -16.88 1.46 10.93
N ILE A 128 -16.18 1.03 9.89
CA ILE A 128 -14.75 0.69 9.93
C ILE A 128 -13.98 1.70 9.07
N PRO A 129 -13.32 2.71 9.67
CA PRO A 129 -12.39 3.55 8.94
C PRO A 129 -11.19 2.73 8.44
N PHE A 130 -10.86 2.87 7.16
CA PHE A 130 -9.73 2.17 6.54
C PHE A 130 -9.07 3.02 5.46
N THR A 131 -7.84 2.66 5.11
CA THR A 131 -7.19 3.07 3.86
C THR A 131 -6.65 1.83 3.15
N LEU A 132 -6.38 1.95 1.86
CA LEU A 132 -5.84 0.86 1.05
C LEU A 132 -4.53 1.27 0.36
N SER A 133 -3.58 0.34 0.22
CA SER A 133 -2.45 0.54 -0.69
C SER A 133 -2.85 0.31 -2.14
N GLN A 134 -2.06 0.76 -3.10
CA GLN A 134 -2.19 0.31 -4.50
C GLN A 134 -2.16 -1.23 -4.62
N LEU A 135 -2.82 -1.76 -5.65
CA LEU A 135 -2.75 -3.18 -6.00
C LEU A 135 -1.34 -3.49 -6.51
N LYS A 136 -0.69 -4.50 -5.91
CA LYS A 136 0.67 -4.92 -6.23
C LYS A 136 0.63 -6.29 -6.87
N GLU A 137 1.38 -6.46 -7.96
CA GLU A 137 1.62 -7.77 -8.55
C GLU A 137 2.78 -8.48 -7.82
N GLY A 138 2.67 -9.80 -7.69
CA GLY A 138 3.70 -10.62 -7.09
C GLY A 138 3.50 -12.10 -7.35
N SER A 139 4.32 -12.91 -6.68
CA SER A 139 4.32 -14.36 -6.86
C SER A 139 4.01 -15.09 -5.56
N ASP A 140 3.27 -16.20 -5.64
CA ASP A 140 3.08 -17.10 -4.51
C ASP A 140 4.30 -18.00 -4.28
N LYS A 141 4.25 -18.85 -3.24
CA LYS A 141 5.36 -19.77 -2.91
C LYS A 141 5.71 -20.77 -4.02
N LYS A 142 4.84 -20.96 -5.01
CA LYS A 142 5.02 -21.85 -6.16
C LYS A 142 5.38 -21.07 -7.44
N GLY A 143 5.62 -19.77 -7.34
CA GLY A 143 5.94 -18.90 -8.48
C GLY A 143 4.73 -18.50 -9.34
N ASN A 144 3.49 -18.80 -8.91
CA ASN A 144 2.31 -18.38 -9.67
C ASN A 144 1.99 -16.91 -9.37
N SER A 145 1.59 -16.16 -10.40
CA SER A 145 1.14 -14.78 -10.25
C SER A 145 -0.03 -14.67 -9.26
N CYS A 146 0.04 -13.64 -8.42
CA CYS A 146 -0.98 -13.25 -7.47
C CYS A 146 -0.95 -11.74 -7.30
N SER A 147 -2.09 -11.17 -6.92
CA SER A 147 -2.17 -9.76 -6.56
C SER A 147 -2.15 -9.62 -5.03
N VAL A 148 -1.62 -8.51 -4.55
CA VAL A 148 -1.42 -8.20 -3.13
C VAL A 148 -1.86 -6.76 -2.88
N VAL A 149 -2.64 -6.54 -1.83
CA VAL A 149 -3.09 -5.21 -1.42
C VAL A 149 -3.05 -5.09 0.09
N ASP A 150 -2.68 -3.92 0.61
CA ASP A 150 -2.71 -3.65 2.05
C ASP A 150 -4.00 -2.91 2.39
N PHE A 151 -4.75 -3.44 3.35
CA PHE A 151 -5.94 -2.83 3.95
C PHE A 151 -5.58 -2.43 5.38
N VAL A 152 -5.52 -1.13 5.65
CA VAL A 152 -5.01 -0.60 6.91
C VAL A 152 -6.15 -0.04 7.75
N VAL A 153 -6.25 -0.52 8.98
CA VAL A 153 -7.25 -0.08 9.98
C VAL A 153 -6.57 0.32 11.28
N ASN A 154 -7.33 0.86 12.24
CA ASN A 154 -6.82 1.04 13.58
C ASN A 154 -6.57 -0.33 14.28
N PRO A 155 -5.49 -0.49 15.07
CA PRO A 155 -5.21 -1.73 15.80
C PRO A 155 -6.32 -2.15 16.76
N GLU A 156 -7.01 -1.22 17.42
CA GLU A 156 -8.17 -1.54 18.27
C GLU A 156 -9.31 -2.16 17.47
N THR A 157 -9.55 -1.68 16.24
CA THR A 157 -10.54 -2.26 15.32
C THR A 157 -10.17 -3.69 14.94
N LYS A 158 -8.89 -3.93 14.61
CA LYS A 158 -8.39 -5.26 14.31
C LYS A 158 -8.50 -6.17 15.55
N ASP A 159 -8.16 -5.69 16.74
CA ASP A 159 -8.23 -6.48 17.97
C ASP A 159 -9.67 -6.79 18.38
N PHE A 160 -10.58 -5.84 18.21
CA PHE A 160 -12.02 -6.04 18.39
C PHE A 160 -12.54 -7.13 17.46
N SER A 161 -12.13 -7.12 16.18
CA SER A 161 -12.49 -8.18 15.23
C SER A 161 -11.96 -9.56 15.64
N SER A 162 -10.74 -9.63 16.18
CA SER A 162 -10.12 -10.91 16.56
C SER A 162 -10.85 -11.63 17.71
N LYS A 163 -11.62 -10.88 18.51
CA LYS A 163 -12.38 -11.40 19.66
C LYS A 163 -13.79 -11.86 19.30
N ASN A 164 -14.31 -11.50 18.12
CA ASN A 164 -15.68 -11.81 17.70
C ASN A 164 -15.72 -12.25 16.24
N ARG A 165 -16.17 -13.50 16.00
CA ARG A 165 -16.22 -14.09 14.65
C ARG A 165 -17.07 -13.30 13.66
N ASN A 166 -18.19 -12.72 14.11
CA ASN A 166 -19.07 -11.93 13.25
C ASN A 166 -18.39 -10.61 12.84
N VAL A 167 -17.61 -10.02 13.76
CA VAL A 167 -16.84 -8.81 13.46
C VAL A 167 -15.64 -9.12 12.57
N MET A 168 -14.97 -10.27 12.77
CA MET A 168 -13.92 -10.74 11.85
C MET A 168 -14.46 -10.93 10.42
N GLN A 169 -15.66 -11.51 10.30
CA GLN A 169 -16.33 -11.65 9.01
C GLN A 169 -16.64 -10.29 8.41
N LEU A 170 -17.25 -9.36 9.18
CA LEU A 170 -17.52 -8.00 8.72
C LEU A 170 -16.26 -7.24 8.27
N LEU A 171 -15.17 -7.33 9.03
CA LEU A 171 -13.89 -6.71 8.67
C LEU A 171 -13.35 -7.29 7.36
N SER A 172 -13.47 -8.61 7.19
CA SER A 172 -13.01 -9.31 5.98
C SER A 172 -13.86 -8.93 4.77
N ASP A 173 -15.18 -8.89 4.91
CA ASP A 173 -16.10 -8.48 3.85
C ASP A 173 -15.87 -7.02 3.47
N THR A 174 -15.71 -6.13 4.45
CA THR A 174 -15.37 -4.71 4.22
C THR A 174 -14.08 -4.58 3.42
N ALA A 175 -13.04 -5.33 3.77
CA ALA A 175 -11.77 -5.30 3.05
C ALA A 175 -11.91 -5.80 1.60
N MET A 176 -12.71 -6.86 1.38
CA MET A 176 -12.97 -7.38 0.04
C MET A 176 -13.81 -6.42 -0.81
N ASP A 177 -14.88 -5.87 -0.25
CA ASP A 177 -15.74 -4.88 -0.92
C ASP A 177 -14.95 -3.63 -1.30
N ALA A 178 -14.04 -3.18 -0.43
CA ALA A 178 -13.20 -2.03 -0.70
C ALA A 178 -12.25 -2.27 -1.89
N VAL A 179 -11.67 -3.47 -1.99
CA VAL A 179 -10.81 -3.85 -3.12
C VAL A 179 -11.61 -3.97 -4.41
N GLU A 180 -12.77 -4.62 -4.38
CA GLU A 180 -13.66 -4.72 -5.55
C GLU A 180 -14.07 -3.34 -6.07
N LYS A 181 -14.47 -2.45 -5.16
CA LYS A 181 -14.88 -1.09 -5.51
C LYS A 181 -13.74 -0.30 -6.16
N ARG A 182 -12.54 -0.33 -5.56
CA ARG A 182 -11.41 0.47 -6.03
C ARG A 182 -10.79 -0.05 -7.33
N ASP A 183 -10.58 -1.36 -7.41
CA ASP A 183 -9.83 -1.98 -8.52
C ASP A 183 -10.74 -2.58 -9.60
N GLY A 184 -12.07 -2.48 -9.46
CA GLY A 184 -13.03 -3.05 -10.41
C GLY A 184 -12.99 -4.58 -10.48
N LEU A 185 -12.52 -5.24 -9.42
CA LEU A 185 -12.43 -6.69 -9.34
C LEU A 185 -13.74 -7.32 -8.86
N ILE A 186 -13.90 -8.63 -9.11
CA ILE A 186 -14.96 -9.44 -8.52
C ILE A 186 -14.32 -10.61 -7.78
N LEU A 187 -14.52 -10.69 -6.47
CA LEU A 187 -13.87 -11.65 -5.58
C LEU A 187 -14.81 -12.77 -5.17
N ASP A 188 -14.27 -14.00 -5.10
CA ASP A 188 -14.91 -15.11 -4.41
C ASP A 188 -14.91 -14.82 -2.91
N ARG A 189 -16.10 -14.67 -2.32
CA ARG A 189 -16.30 -14.39 -0.89
C ARG A 189 -15.75 -15.49 0.03
N ARG A 190 -15.42 -16.66 -0.51
CA ARG A 190 -14.65 -17.68 0.22
C ARG A 190 -13.20 -17.25 0.35
N PHE A 191 -12.81 -16.85 1.55
CA PHE A 191 -11.42 -16.57 1.89
C PHE A 191 -10.86 -17.58 2.91
N THR A 192 -9.54 -17.60 3.01
CA THR A 192 -8.79 -18.30 4.06
C THR A 192 -7.84 -17.33 4.74
N ILE A 193 -7.44 -17.61 5.98
CA ILE A 193 -6.44 -16.81 6.72
C ILE A 193 -5.16 -17.64 6.86
N PRO A 194 -4.14 -17.44 5.99
CA PRO A 194 -2.87 -18.12 6.13
C PRO A 194 -2.15 -17.73 7.43
N LYS A 195 -1.30 -18.63 7.97
CA LYS A 195 -0.48 -18.39 9.17
C LYS A 195 0.74 -17.49 8.90
N ILE A 196 0.52 -16.35 8.26
CA ILE A 196 1.52 -15.30 8.02
C ILE A 196 0.91 -13.94 8.38
N LYS A 197 1.74 -13.01 8.82
CA LYS A 197 1.29 -11.66 9.19
C LYS A 197 1.20 -10.69 8.01
N TYR A 198 1.99 -10.94 6.97
CA TYR A 198 2.07 -10.10 5.78
C TYR A 198 2.51 -10.93 4.59
N LYS A 199 1.88 -10.71 3.44
CA LYS A 199 2.32 -11.20 2.14
C LYS A 199 3.05 -10.08 1.42
N GLY A 200 4.38 -10.17 1.36
CA GLY A 200 5.21 -9.29 0.54
C GLY A 200 5.24 -9.71 -0.93
N THR A 201 5.62 -8.75 -1.77
CA THR A 201 6.05 -8.95 -3.16
C THR A 201 7.56 -8.74 -3.24
N GLU A 202 8.18 -9.09 -4.38
CA GLU A 202 9.62 -8.85 -4.60
C GLU A 202 9.98 -7.37 -4.47
N SER A 203 9.12 -6.50 -5.01
CA SER A 203 9.26 -5.04 -4.93
C SER A 203 8.80 -4.44 -3.59
N CYS A 204 8.08 -5.17 -2.75
CA CYS A 204 7.50 -4.64 -1.51
C CYS A 204 7.44 -5.74 -0.44
N PRO A 205 8.58 -6.08 0.19
CA PRO A 205 8.67 -7.19 1.15
C PRO A 205 8.00 -6.88 2.49
N LYS A 206 7.87 -5.59 2.83
CA LYS A 206 7.29 -5.07 4.08
C LYS A 206 6.17 -4.04 3.79
N PRO A 207 5.26 -3.75 4.74
CA PRO A 207 4.32 -2.64 4.58
C PRO A 207 5.08 -1.33 4.35
N HIS A 208 4.68 -0.59 3.31
CA HIS A 208 5.27 0.69 2.94
C HIS A 208 4.43 1.86 3.48
N VAL A 209 5.02 3.04 3.52
CA VAL A 209 4.32 4.26 3.97
C VAL A 209 3.13 4.55 3.05
N LEU A 210 1.99 4.88 3.65
CA LEU A 210 0.79 5.36 2.96
C LEU A 210 0.48 6.79 3.36
N SER A 211 -0.17 7.53 2.47
CA SER A 211 -0.73 8.84 2.76
C SER A 211 -2.24 8.74 2.97
N ILE A 212 -2.74 9.45 3.98
CA ILE A 212 -4.17 9.56 4.30
C ILE A 212 -4.55 11.04 4.45
N ARG A 213 -5.82 11.37 4.21
CA ARG A 213 -6.36 12.69 4.52
C ARG A 213 -6.97 12.70 5.92
N THR A 214 -6.66 13.73 6.70
CA THR A 214 -7.18 13.94 8.06
C THR A 214 -8.28 14.98 8.13
N ASP A 215 -8.47 15.77 7.07
CA ASP A 215 -9.47 16.84 6.98
C ASP A 215 -10.90 16.34 6.65
N GLY A 216 -11.09 15.01 6.55
CA GLY A 216 -12.36 14.41 6.17
C GLY A 216 -12.80 14.74 4.73
N SER A 217 -11.96 15.43 3.94
CA SER A 217 -12.25 15.64 2.52
C SER A 217 -12.19 14.29 1.82
N SER A 218 -13.28 13.97 1.12
CA SER A 218 -13.58 12.66 0.56
C SER A 218 -12.64 12.30 -0.60
N SER A 219 -11.40 11.92 -0.29
CA SER A 219 -10.65 11.03 -1.17
C SER A 219 -11.13 9.60 -0.93
N GLU A 220 -11.38 8.85 -1.99
CA GLU A 220 -11.65 7.42 -1.84
C GLU A 220 -10.51 6.76 -1.04
N PRO A 221 -10.82 5.84 -0.10
CA PRO A 221 -9.80 5.13 0.66
C PRO A 221 -8.72 4.53 -0.24
N GLY A 222 -7.47 4.95 -0.03
CA GLY A 222 -6.32 4.50 -0.81
C GLY A 222 -6.02 5.25 -2.12
N ALA A 223 -6.69 6.37 -2.38
CA ALA A 223 -6.30 7.28 -3.46
C ALA A 223 -4.86 7.81 -3.24
N ARG A 224 -4.05 7.82 -4.30
CA ARG A 224 -2.68 8.34 -4.24
C ARG A 224 -2.73 9.86 -4.06
N ILE A 225 -2.11 10.35 -2.99
CA ILE A 225 -1.92 11.80 -2.77
C ILE A 225 -0.52 12.17 -3.29
N PRO A 226 -0.41 12.94 -4.39
CA PRO A 226 0.87 13.40 -4.88
C PRO A 226 1.45 14.51 -3.98
N PRO A 227 2.79 14.70 -3.96
CA PRO A 227 3.40 15.89 -3.38
C PRO A 227 2.87 17.18 -4.01
N LYS A 228 3.03 18.32 -3.31
CA LYS A 228 2.74 19.64 -3.86
C LYS A 228 3.61 19.89 -5.11
N PRO A 229 3.07 20.55 -6.16
CA PRO A 229 3.84 20.89 -7.36
C PRO A 229 5.10 21.73 -7.08
N GLU A 230 5.08 22.51 -6.00
CA GLU A 230 6.17 23.38 -5.55
C GLU A 230 7.29 22.62 -4.81
N TYR A 231 7.08 21.33 -4.49
CA TYR A 231 8.11 20.50 -3.87
C TYR A 231 9.12 20.06 -4.93
N ASP A 232 10.33 20.59 -4.86
CA ASP A 232 11.41 20.41 -5.84
C ASP A 232 12.20 19.09 -5.70
N GLY A 233 11.78 18.21 -4.78
CA GLY A 233 12.44 16.92 -4.56
C GLY A 233 13.75 17.01 -3.76
N ALA A 234 14.14 18.18 -3.24
CA ALA A 234 15.37 18.41 -2.48
C ALA A 234 15.39 17.76 -1.06
N GLY A 235 14.59 16.70 -0.86
CA GLY A 235 14.58 15.86 0.33
C GLY A 235 15.04 14.43 0.09
N PHE A 236 15.47 14.05 -1.12
CA PHE A 236 16.25 12.81 -1.28
C PHE A 236 17.43 12.88 -0.32
N LEU A 237 17.36 12.09 0.76
CA LEU A 237 18.33 12.14 1.82
C LEU A 237 19.69 11.79 1.24
N ASP A 238 20.69 12.60 1.57
CA ASP A 238 22.08 12.21 1.39
C ASP A 238 22.28 10.84 2.07
N PRO A 239 22.61 9.77 1.32
CA PRO A 239 22.73 8.41 1.85
C PRO A 239 23.69 8.30 3.05
N ASP A 240 24.65 9.22 3.16
CA ASP A 240 25.62 9.24 4.24
C ASP A 240 25.06 9.77 5.56
N SER A 241 23.96 10.53 5.53
CA SER A 241 23.30 11.05 6.73
C SER A 241 22.52 9.98 7.51
N VAL A 242 22.03 8.94 6.83
CA VAL A 242 21.27 7.82 7.43
C VAL A 242 22.19 6.85 8.19
N LYS A 243 23.36 6.51 7.63
CA LYS A 243 24.36 5.65 8.28
C LYS A 243 24.93 6.26 9.58
N ALA A 244 24.98 7.59 9.65
CA ALA A 244 25.51 8.30 10.81
C ALA A 244 24.56 8.30 12.03
N GLN A 245 23.28 7.95 11.85
CA GLN A 245 22.30 7.91 12.94
C GLN A 245 22.03 6.49 13.46
N GLU A 246 22.14 5.47 12.63
CA GLU A 246 22.05 4.06 13.09
C GLU A 246 23.29 3.66 13.91
N SER A 247 24.49 4.11 13.50
CA SER A 247 25.74 3.87 14.26
C SER A 247 25.79 4.53 15.64
N ARG A 248 24.87 5.47 15.95
CA ARG A 248 24.75 6.09 17.27
C ARG A 248 23.80 5.37 18.22
N LYS A 249 22.94 4.47 17.72
CA LYS A 249 22.00 3.71 18.56
C LYS A 249 22.57 2.39 19.08
N ASP A 250 23.60 1.84 18.43
CA ASP A 250 24.25 0.60 18.86
C ASP A 250 25.43 0.81 19.83
N GLY A 251 25.73 2.05 20.21
CA GLY A 251 26.87 2.41 21.07
C GLY A 251 26.56 2.64 22.54
N ASP A 252 25.29 2.70 22.95
CA ASP A 252 24.90 3.14 24.30
C ASP A 252 24.10 2.08 25.07
N SER A 253 24.72 0.92 25.27
CA SER A 253 24.26 -0.06 26.24
C SER A 253 25.42 -0.90 26.76
N ASN A 254 26.37 -0.27 27.47
CA ASN A 254 27.13 -0.98 28.51
C ASN A 254 27.82 -0.03 29.51
N ASN A 255 27.09 0.47 30.50
CA ASN A 255 27.70 0.70 31.82
C ASN A 255 26.64 0.70 32.93
N GLY A 256 26.55 -0.40 33.66
CA GLY A 256 25.64 -0.53 34.78
C GLY A 256 25.89 -1.81 35.56
N GLY A 257 26.89 -1.79 36.45
CA GLY A 257 26.98 -2.81 37.49
C GLY A 257 28.35 -2.96 38.12
N ASN A 258 28.68 -2.15 39.13
CA ASN A 258 29.09 -2.68 40.43
C ASN A 258 29.16 -1.58 41.50
N ASN A 259 28.35 -1.72 42.56
CA ASN A 259 28.63 -1.25 43.91
C ASN A 259 27.53 -1.81 44.85
N ASN A 260 27.73 -3.04 45.32
CA ASN A 260 27.79 -3.36 46.75
C ASN A 260 28.28 -4.80 46.93
#